data_AF-A0AAU9L431-F1
#
_entry.id   AF-A0AAU9L431-F1
#
_cell.length_a   1.000
_cell.length_b   1.000
_cell.length_c   1.000
_cell.angle_alpha   90.00
_cell.angle_beta   90.00
_cell.angle_gamma   90.00
#
_symmetry.space_group_name_H-M   'P 1'
#
loop_
_entity.id
_entity.type
_entity.pdbx_description
1 polymer ?
#
loop_
_entity_poly.entity_id
_entity_poly.type
_entity_poly.pdbx_seq_one_letter_code
_entity_poly.pdbx_strand_id
1 'polypeptide(L)'
;MSLSVNANLQKRLRINNEGKYTSTAEAQIVNEYKGFSLPNDNFAIERIPVGSVTPEEFFAKFVCTRTPVILTGYIQDEEFTAPSKWSKSNNRLIELAGDTKLTVERRRDMHEKFGKGITVEMPFRKLLNLVASGDEMHYLTTQEVAFEEDGRPEIMAPFMKQLQQDFPLRPKLMGHLIPQNINMWMGNNTHGSSTGLHHDHHDNLYILMRGKKRFRLYSPGDADKMYVRGRILHVHPNGLINYVGKETTPYGADPAAEKKALAAIEKNQAERELAEAEEDAEAGEPGAKSRLEAAEERLEKAMFGVLRADNGDEDDEEFEDGVFCFEESEAEGDGESEIDELDEIALDPDEKTEKNMTAKRDIDQIEIAYPVSFSQVDTFRLRGEHAQHKLQSEFPKFCQAKVAICVLEAGEMLYLPASWFHEVESFGSAQGNGHLALNYWYQPPDQLLPEHFAVPYSSPFWQIDWEHRFASNGKE
;
A
#
# COMPACT_ATOMS: atom_id res chain seq x y z
N MET A 1 2.42 -37.34 53.15
CA MET A 1 3.68 -36.61 52.90
C MET A 1 3.86 -36.60 51.39
N SER A 2 3.37 -35.57 50.67
CA SER A 2 4.06 -34.29 50.34
C SER A 2 5.16 -34.54 49.27
N LEU A 3 5.21 -33.98 48.04
CA LEU A 3 4.85 -32.66 47.46
C LEU A 3 4.72 -32.76 45.90
N SER A 4 3.66 -32.23 45.26
CA SER A 4 3.54 -30.97 44.43
C SER A 4 4.56 -30.78 43.28
N VAL A 5 4.19 -30.88 41.98
CA VAL A 5 3.53 -29.89 41.07
C VAL A 5 4.42 -28.69 40.66
N ASN A 6 4.76 -28.59 39.37
CA ASN A 6 4.42 -27.41 38.56
C ASN A 6 4.58 -27.66 37.03
N ALA A 7 3.46 -27.65 36.33
CA ALA A 7 3.35 -27.48 34.88
C ALA A 7 2.26 -26.42 34.66
N ASN A 8 2.61 -25.26 34.08
CA ASN A 8 1.65 -24.30 33.54
C ASN A 8 2.37 -23.15 32.82
N LEU A 9 2.14 -23.02 31.52
CA LEU A 9 1.67 -21.76 30.92
C LEU A 9 1.14 -22.00 29.48
N GLN A 10 -0.08 -22.53 29.39
CA GLN A 10 -0.91 -22.41 28.18
C GLN A 10 -2.30 -21.92 28.59
N LYS A 11 -2.75 -20.85 27.92
CA LYS A 11 -4.11 -20.31 27.81
C LYS A 11 -4.83 -19.87 29.09
N ARG A 12 -5.18 -18.58 29.12
CA ARG A 12 -6.45 -18.11 29.69
C ARG A 12 -7.25 -17.32 28.66
N LEU A 13 -7.87 -18.04 27.73
CA LEU A 13 -9.18 -17.67 27.19
C LEU A 13 -10.20 -18.33 28.12
N ARG A 14 -10.99 -17.53 28.86
CA ARG A 14 -12.05 -18.05 29.73
C ARG A 14 -13.25 -18.44 28.85
N ILE A 15 -13.53 -19.74 28.79
CA ILE A 15 -14.78 -20.31 28.29
C ILE A 15 -15.65 -20.58 29.51
N ASN A 16 -16.87 -20.03 29.57
CA ASN A 16 -17.85 -20.38 30.57
C ASN A 16 -18.63 -21.64 30.13
N ASN A 17 -18.87 -22.55 31.08
CA ASN A 17 -19.40 -23.91 30.90
C ASN A 17 -20.92 -24.01 30.66
N GLU A 18 -21.51 -23.02 30.00
CA GLU A 18 -22.85 -23.13 29.44
C GLU A 18 -22.79 -22.55 28.03
N GLY A 19 -23.06 -23.37 27.02
CA GLY A 19 -23.00 -23.03 25.59
C GLY A 19 -23.97 -21.93 25.17
N LYS A 20 -23.77 -20.72 25.67
CA LYS A 20 -24.34 -19.46 25.21
C LYS A 20 -23.19 -18.62 24.68
N TYR A 21 -23.25 -18.32 23.39
CA TYR A 21 -22.49 -17.24 22.78
C TYR A 21 -22.70 -15.98 23.63
N THR A 22 -21.68 -15.60 24.40
CA THR A 22 -21.64 -14.26 24.99
C THR A 22 -21.36 -13.31 23.83
N SER A 23 -22.43 -12.65 23.37
CA SER A 23 -22.39 -11.40 22.63
C SER A 23 -21.49 -10.40 23.37
N THR A 24 -20.18 -10.45 23.10
CA THR A 24 -19.33 -9.26 23.23
C THR A 24 -19.89 -8.27 22.23
N ALA A 25 -20.53 -7.22 22.76
CA ALA A 25 -21.21 -6.16 22.01
C ALA A 25 -20.49 -5.88 20.69
N GLU A 26 -21.22 -6.05 19.58
CA GLU A 26 -20.80 -5.59 18.26
C GLU A 26 -20.47 -4.10 18.39
N ALA A 27 -19.19 -3.75 18.54
CA ALA A 27 -18.78 -2.37 18.37
C ALA A 27 -19.21 -1.97 16.96
N GLN A 28 -20.22 -1.12 16.88
CA GLN A 28 -20.86 -0.74 15.63
C GLN A 28 -19.80 -0.06 14.75
N ILE A 29 -19.62 -0.57 13.53
CA ILE A 29 -18.72 0.04 12.55
C ILE A 29 -19.15 1.50 12.37
N VAL A 30 -18.23 2.44 12.59
CA VAL A 30 -18.45 3.85 12.30
C VAL A 30 -18.08 4.09 10.84
N ASN A 31 -19.07 4.21 9.97
CA ASN A 31 -18.86 4.51 8.56
C ASN A 31 -19.22 5.97 8.27
N GLU A 32 -18.20 6.82 8.08
CA GLU A 32 -18.36 8.25 7.80
C GLU A 32 -18.23 8.59 6.32
N TYR A 33 -18.20 7.59 5.43
CA TYR A 33 -17.99 7.79 4.00
C TYR A 33 -18.97 8.82 3.41
N LYS A 34 -18.42 9.86 2.77
CA LYS A 34 -19.20 10.95 2.13
C LYS A 34 -19.08 10.97 0.60
N GLY A 35 -18.37 10.00 0.04
CA GLY A 35 -18.16 9.91 -1.40
C GLY A 35 -19.34 9.30 -2.17
N PHE A 36 -19.11 9.07 -3.45
CA PHE A 36 -20.11 8.54 -4.36
C PHE A 36 -20.60 7.14 -3.96
N SER A 37 -21.91 7.01 -3.89
CA SER A 37 -22.59 5.73 -3.66
C SER A 37 -23.40 5.34 -4.87
N LEU A 38 -23.44 4.04 -5.15
CA LEU A 38 -24.18 3.54 -6.31
C LEU A 38 -25.70 3.84 -6.14
N PRO A 39 -26.34 4.48 -7.13
CA PRO A 39 -27.74 4.87 -6.99
C PRO A 39 -28.68 3.66 -7.13
N ASN A 40 -28.35 2.71 -7.99
CA ASN A 40 -29.13 1.50 -8.28
C ASN A 40 -28.22 0.29 -8.49
N ASP A 41 -28.82 -0.91 -8.55
CA ASP A 41 -28.09 -2.15 -8.80
C ASP A 41 -27.74 -2.31 -10.28
N ASN A 42 -26.58 -2.89 -10.57
CA ASN A 42 -25.97 -2.96 -11.91
C ASN A 42 -25.76 -1.58 -12.56
N PHE A 43 -25.41 -0.58 -11.75
CA PHE A 43 -25.11 0.76 -12.23
C PHE A 43 -23.96 0.74 -13.25
N ALA A 44 -24.14 1.46 -14.35
CA ALA A 44 -23.13 1.59 -15.39
C ALA A 44 -22.12 2.69 -15.00
N ILE A 45 -20.85 2.30 -14.82
CA ILE A 45 -19.76 3.26 -14.59
C ILE A 45 -19.61 4.17 -15.80
N GLU A 46 -19.50 5.47 -15.53
CA GLU A 46 -19.32 6.50 -16.55
C GLU A 46 -18.04 6.24 -17.37
N ARG A 47 -18.12 6.49 -18.67
CA ARG A 47 -17.02 6.29 -19.61
C ARG A 47 -16.78 7.57 -20.41
N ILE A 48 -15.61 8.16 -20.27
CA ILE A 48 -15.23 9.43 -20.92
C ILE A 48 -13.88 9.29 -21.66
N PRO A 49 -13.64 10.02 -22.74
CA PRO A 49 -12.30 10.13 -23.32
C PRO A 49 -11.32 10.78 -22.35
N VAL A 50 -10.11 10.23 -22.20
CA VAL A 50 -9.08 10.83 -21.34
C VAL A 50 -8.74 12.27 -21.74
N GLY A 51 -8.77 12.57 -23.04
CA GLY A 51 -8.52 13.93 -23.54
C GLY A 51 -9.70 14.91 -23.39
N SER A 52 -10.83 14.48 -22.82
CA SER A 52 -11.99 15.36 -22.59
C SER A 52 -12.01 15.97 -21.19
N VAL A 53 -10.97 15.77 -20.37
CA VAL A 53 -10.90 16.24 -19.00
C VAL A 53 -9.49 16.76 -18.69
N THR A 54 -9.38 17.90 -18.03
CA THR A 54 -8.09 18.37 -17.49
C THR A 54 -7.78 17.66 -16.15
N PRO A 55 -6.52 17.67 -15.67
CA PRO A 55 -6.20 17.14 -14.34
C PRO A 55 -7.04 17.75 -13.20
N GLU A 56 -7.28 19.06 -13.24
CA GLU A 56 -8.10 19.78 -12.26
C GLU A 56 -9.57 19.35 -12.32
N GLU A 57 -10.11 19.23 -13.53
CA GLU A 57 -11.49 18.76 -13.73
C GLU A 57 -11.65 17.30 -13.31
N PHE A 58 -10.63 16.47 -13.58
CA PHE A 58 -10.62 15.05 -13.19
C PHE A 58 -10.59 14.93 -11.66
N PHE A 59 -9.73 15.73 -11.01
CA PHE A 59 -9.68 15.81 -9.56
C PHE A 59 -11.02 16.23 -8.97
N ALA A 60 -11.59 17.35 -9.43
CA ALA A 60 -12.86 17.86 -8.93
C ALA A 60 -14.03 16.90 -9.15
N LYS A 61 -14.13 16.27 -10.33
CA LYS A 61 -15.28 15.43 -10.70
C LYS A 61 -15.20 14.01 -10.15
N PHE A 62 -14.01 13.43 -10.04
CA PHE A 62 -13.85 12.00 -9.72
C PHE A 62 -13.06 11.76 -8.43
N VAL A 63 -11.97 12.49 -8.21
CA VAL A 63 -11.14 12.31 -7.01
C VAL A 63 -11.84 12.89 -5.77
N CYS A 64 -12.29 14.14 -5.80
CA CYS A 64 -13.01 14.78 -4.70
C CYS A 64 -14.31 14.05 -4.35
N THR A 65 -15.05 13.62 -5.38
CA THR A 65 -16.34 12.94 -5.19
C THR A 65 -16.19 11.46 -4.88
N ARG A 66 -14.97 10.90 -4.96
CA ARG A 66 -14.68 9.46 -4.83
C ARG A 66 -15.53 8.61 -5.78
N THR A 67 -15.66 9.07 -7.04
CA THR A 67 -16.46 8.43 -8.09
C THR A 67 -15.57 7.62 -9.04
N PRO A 68 -15.78 6.30 -9.18
CA PRO A 68 -15.09 5.50 -10.18
C PRO A 68 -15.46 5.95 -11.60
N VAL A 69 -14.49 5.95 -12.50
CA VAL A 69 -14.69 6.34 -13.91
C VAL A 69 -13.80 5.53 -14.85
N ILE A 70 -14.34 5.21 -16.03
CA ILE A 70 -13.57 4.60 -17.11
C ILE A 70 -13.11 5.69 -18.08
N LEU A 71 -11.81 5.75 -18.31
CA LEU A 71 -11.19 6.66 -19.26
C LEU A 71 -10.87 5.87 -20.53
N THR A 72 -11.35 6.33 -21.68
CA THR A 72 -11.01 5.74 -22.98
C THR A 72 -9.76 6.41 -23.55
N GLY A 73 -8.86 5.60 -24.09
CA GLY A 73 -7.52 6.01 -24.47
C GLY A 73 -6.49 5.80 -23.34
N TYR A 74 -5.30 6.30 -23.57
CA TYR A 74 -4.16 6.23 -22.65
C TYR A 74 -3.81 7.62 -22.11
N ILE A 75 -3.13 7.70 -20.97
CA ILE A 75 -2.59 8.97 -20.46
C ILE A 75 -1.76 9.68 -21.55
N GLN A 76 -1.84 11.01 -21.58
CA GLN A 76 -1.32 11.82 -22.69
C GLN A 76 0.12 12.31 -22.46
N ASP A 77 0.80 11.78 -21.43
CA ASP A 77 2.19 12.06 -21.12
C ASP A 77 3.13 11.59 -22.25
N GLU A 78 4.06 12.44 -22.68
CA GLU A 78 5.01 12.14 -23.77
C GLU A 78 5.90 10.94 -23.45
N GLU A 79 6.24 10.76 -22.18
CA GLU A 79 7.02 9.63 -21.66
C GLU A 79 6.26 8.30 -21.74
N PHE A 80 4.92 8.33 -21.85
CA PHE A 80 4.09 7.13 -21.83
C PHE A 80 4.08 6.40 -23.17
N THR A 81 5.21 5.76 -23.47
CA THR A 81 5.42 4.99 -24.70
C THR A 81 5.07 3.51 -24.56
N ALA A 82 4.83 3.03 -23.34
CA ALA A 82 4.47 1.66 -23.01
C ALA A 82 3.32 1.08 -23.86
N PRO A 83 2.20 1.79 -24.13
CA PRO A 83 1.14 1.22 -24.96
C PRO A 83 1.61 0.82 -26.36
N SER A 84 2.47 1.63 -26.98
CA SER A 84 2.97 1.34 -28.34
C SER A 84 3.97 0.18 -28.35
N LYS A 85 4.80 0.08 -27.31
CA LYS A 85 5.89 -0.89 -27.20
C LYS A 85 5.45 -2.23 -26.62
N TRP A 86 4.47 -2.22 -25.71
CA TRP A 86 4.07 -3.39 -24.93
C TRP A 86 2.79 -4.02 -25.46
N SER A 87 1.88 -3.33 -26.15
CA SER A 87 0.57 -3.93 -26.47
C SER A 87 0.65 -5.07 -27.50
N LYS A 88 1.53 -4.95 -28.51
CA LYS A 88 1.57 -5.88 -29.66
C LYS A 88 2.62 -6.99 -29.54
N SER A 89 3.72 -6.75 -28.84
CA SER A 89 4.86 -7.68 -28.78
C SER A 89 5.51 -7.69 -27.41
N ASN A 90 6.21 -8.80 -27.10
CA ASN A 90 7.01 -8.96 -25.89
C ASN A 90 8.47 -8.51 -26.07
N ASN A 91 8.89 -8.12 -27.28
CA ASN A 91 10.30 -7.83 -27.57
C ASN A 91 10.90 -6.77 -26.64
N ARG A 92 10.20 -5.65 -26.44
CA ARG A 92 10.64 -4.58 -25.53
C ARG A 92 10.75 -5.04 -24.07
N LEU A 93 9.75 -5.81 -23.62
CA LEU A 93 9.73 -6.37 -22.26
C LEU A 93 10.90 -7.33 -22.03
N ILE A 94 11.22 -8.16 -23.04
CA ILE A 94 12.36 -9.09 -22.99
C ILE A 94 13.69 -8.34 -23.05
N GLU A 95 13.82 -7.34 -23.92
CA GLU A 95 15.00 -6.49 -24.07
C GLU A 95 15.40 -5.86 -22.74
N LEU A 96 14.44 -5.31 -22.01
CA LEU A 96 14.71 -4.54 -20.79
C LEU A 96 14.82 -5.39 -19.54
N ALA A 97 13.92 -6.36 -19.37
CA ALA A 97 13.76 -7.06 -18.10
C ALA A 97 13.66 -8.59 -18.24
N GLY A 98 13.95 -9.14 -19.43
CA GLY A 98 13.72 -10.56 -19.73
C GLY A 98 14.45 -11.53 -18.80
N ASP A 99 15.64 -11.17 -18.35
CA ASP A 99 16.48 -12.05 -17.51
C ASP A 99 16.30 -11.77 -16.01
N THR A 100 15.50 -10.77 -15.65
CA THR A 100 15.17 -10.44 -14.26
C THR A 100 14.30 -11.55 -13.67
N LYS A 101 14.68 -12.05 -12.49
CA LYS A 101 13.91 -13.06 -11.75
C LYS A 101 12.70 -12.41 -11.10
N LEU A 102 11.55 -13.07 -11.23
CA LEU A 102 10.29 -12.65 -10.66
C LEU A 102 9.70 -13.75 -9.79
N THR A 103 9.07 -13.34 -8.70
CA THR A 103 8.17 -14.17 -7.90
C THR A 103 6.80 -14.17 -8.58
N VAL A 104 6.39 -15.31 -9.14
CA VAL A 104 5.14 -15.44 -9.91
C VAL A 104 4.17 -16.33 -9.16
N GLU A 105 2.92 -15.91 -9.03
CA GLU A 105 1.89 -16.75 -8.42
C GLU A 105 1.51 -17.90 -9.36
N ARG A 106 1.37 -19.10 -8.79
CA ARG A 106 0.97 -20.31 -9.49
C ARG A 106 -0.23 -20.96 -8.78
N ARG A 107 -1.31 -21.18 -9.50
CA ARG A 107 -2.46 -21.97 -9.01
C ARG A 107 -2.17 -23.47 -9.07
N ARG A 108 -2.81 -24.28 -8.22
CA ARG A 108 -2.68 -25.75 -8.28
C ARG A 108 -3.59 -26.35 -9.33
N ASP A 109 -4.79 -25.78 -9.44
CA ASP A 109 -5.86 -26.23 -10.33
C ASP A 109 -6.44 -25.03 -11.11
N MET A 110 -7.00 -25.29 -12.29
CA MET A 110 -7.59 -24.27 -13.16
C MET A 110 -8.85 -23.61 -12.57
N HIS A 111 -9.50 -24.25 -11.59
CA HIS A 111 -10.67 -23.73 -10.91
C HIS A 111 -10.35 -22.87 -9.68
N GLU A 112 -9.07 -22.79 -9.29
CA GLU A 112 -8.65 -21.94 -8.16
C GLU A 112 -8.49 -20.47 -8.56
N LYS A 113 -8.78 -19.59 -7.59
CA LYS A 113 -8.53 -18.14 -7.68
C LYS A 113 -7.05 -17.84 -7.39
N PHE A 114 -6.53 -16.77 -8.00
CA PHE A 114 -5.26 -16.17 -7.59
C PHE A 114 -5.44 -15.35 -6.29
N GLY A 115 -4.35 -15.02 -5.60
CA GLY A 115 -4.34 -14.39 -4.28
C GLY A 115 -4.18 -15.37 -3.11
N LYS A 116 -3.66 -16.58 -3.36
CA LYS A 116 -3.40 -17.61 -2.34
C LYS A 116 -1.92 -17.68 -1.90
N GLY A 117 -1.03 -16.95 -2.57
CA GLY A 117 0.38 -16.81 -2.16
C GLY A 117 1.28 -18.01 -2.47
N ILE A 118 0.86 -18.91 -3.36
CA ILE A 118 1.73 -20.00 -3.84
C ILE A 118 2.59 -19.43 -4.96
N THR A 119 3.86 -19.20 -4.69
CA THR A 119 4.75 -18.52 -5.62
C THR A 119 5.87 -19.42 -6.14
N VAL A 120 6.33 -19.13 -7.35
CA VAL A 120 7.45 -19.79 -8.00
C VAL A 120 8.34 -18.72 -8.62
N GLU A 121 9.65 -18.83 -8.40
CA GLU A 121 10.61 -17.93 -9.02
C GLU A 121 10.93 -18.34 -10.47
N MET A 122 10.94 -17.38 -11.38
CA MET A 122 11.38 -17.60 -12.76
C MET A 122 11.86 -16.31 -13.45
N PRO A 123 12.71 -16.41 -14.48
CA PRO A 123 13.03 -15.26 -15.34
C PRO A 123 11.78 -14.75 -16.06
N PHE A 124 11.65 -13.42 -16.22
CA PHE A 124 10.50 -12.81 -16.88
C PHE A 124 10.27 -13.34 -18.30
N ARG A 125 11.33 -13.58 -19.07
CA ARG A 125 11.28 -14.21 -20.40
C ARG A 125 10.57 -15.57 -20.37
N LYS A 126 10.76 -16.36 -19.31
CA LYS A 126 10.11 -17.65 -19.15
C LYS A 126 8.60 -17.48 -18.93
N LEU A 127 8.18 -16.53 -18.10
CA LEU A 127 6.77 -16.20 -17.92
C LEU A 127 6.12 -15.77 -19.25
N LEU A 128 6.78 -14.89 -20.01
CA LEU A 128 6.27 -14.41 -21.31
C LEU A 128 6.08 -15.57 -22.30
N ASN A 129 7.01 -16.53 -22.32
CA ASN A 129 6.91 -17.72 -23.16
C ASN A 129 5.76 -18.65 -22.72
N LEU A 130 5.58 -18.82 -21.40
CA LEU A 130 4.47 -19.62 -20.85
C LEU A 130 3.12 -19.00 -21.25
N VAL A 131 2.93 -17.71 -21.01
CA VAL A 131 1.71 -16.97 -21.39
C VAL A 131 1.44 -17.08 -22.89
N ALA A 132 2.47 -16.92 -23.74
CA ALA A 132 2.35 -17.05 -25.19
C ALA A 132 2.04 -18.48 -25.65
N SER A 133 2.40 -19.50 -24.86
CA SER A 133 2.05 -20.91 -25.11
C SER A 133 0.63 -21.27 -24.66
N GLY A 134 -0.12 -20.31 -24.10
CA GLY A 134 -1.47 -20.52 -23.61
C GLY A 134 -1.54 -20.96 -22.15
N ASP A 135 -0.45 -20.87 -21.39
CA ASP A 135 -0.43 -21.25 -19.98
C ASP A 135 -1.32 -20.33 -19.14
N GLU A 136 -2.29 -20.93 -18.45
CA GLU A 136 -3.21 -20.22 -17.56
C GLU A 136 -2.88 -20.39 -16.08
N MET A 137 -1.82 -21.13 -15.74
CA MET A 137 -1.50 -21.50 -14.36
C MET A 137 -0.68 -20.44 -13.63
N HIS A 138 -0.01 -19.56 -14.36
CA HIS A 138 0.90 -18.55 -13.83
C HIS A 138 0.33 -17.14 -14.01
N TYR A 139 0.43 -16.35 -12.94
CA TYR A 139 -0.02 -14.96 -12.92
C TYR A 139 0.99 -14.10 -12.19
N LEU A 140 1.43 -13.04 -12.87
CA LEU A 140 2.21 -11.96 -12.26
C LEU A 140 1.24 -11.05 -11.52
N THR A 141 1.16 -11.24 -10.21
CA THR A 141 0.48 -10.40 -9.23
C THR A 141 1.40 -9.28 -8.74
N THR A 142 0.96 -8.46 -7.79
CA THR A 142 1.78 -7.49 -7.04
C THR A 142 3.19 -7.97 -6.80
N GLN A 143 4.15 -7.11 -7.12
CA GLN A 143 5.56 -7.44 -7.02
C GLN A 143 6.15 -6.92 -5.71
N GLU A 144 7.03 -7.71 -5.12
CA GLU A 144 7.74 -7.34 -3.91
C GLU A 144 8.69 -6.18 -4.20
N VAL A 145 8.55 -5.12 -3.39
CA VAL A 145 9.40 -3.94 -3.43
C VAL A 145 10.48 -4.06 -2.37
N ALA A 146 11.67 -3.53 -2.65
CA ALA A 146 12.71 -3.43 -1.65
C ALA A 146 12.33 -2.36 -0.61
N PHE A 147 12.97 -2.43 0.55
CA PHE A 147 12.94 -1.36 1.54
C PHE A 147 14.26 -0.59 1.46
N GLU A 148 14.17 0.74 1.51
CA GLU A 148 15.30 1.65 1.62
C GLU A 148 15.95 1.54 3.02
N GLU A 149 17.14 2.10 3.20
CA GLU A 149 17.91 2.03 4.46
C GLU A 149 17.15 2.66 5.64
N ASP A 150 16.27 3.61 5.36
CA ASP A 150 15.36 4.25 6.32
C ASP A 150 14.12 3.40 6.66
N GLY A 151 14.03 2.18 6.13
CA GLY A 151 12.93 1.23 6.35
C GLY A 151 11.70 1.48 5.48
N ARG A 152 11.76 2.38 4.48
CA ARG A 152 10.61 2.72 3.63
C ARG A 152 10.53 1.84 2.38
N PRO A 153 9.33 1.40 1.96
CA PRO A 153 9.19 0.63 0.73
C PRO A 153 9.43 1.52 -0.50
N GLU A 154 10.10 0.97 -1.51
CA GLU A 154 10.23 1.61 -2.82
C GLU A 154 8.89 1.64 -3.57
N ILE A 155 8.72 2.62 -4.48
CA ILE A 155 7.49 2.77 -5.28
C ILE A 155 7.31 1.72 -6.39
N MET A 156 8.32 0.90 -6.67
CA MET A 156 8.21 -0.15 -7.68
C MET A 156 9.30 -1.19 -7.51
N ALA A 157 9.01 -2.43 -7.88
CA ALA A 157 9.95 -3.53 -7.79
C ALA A 157 11.15 -3.34 -8.76
N PRO A 158 12.31 -3.98 -8.51
CA PRO A 158 13.51 -3.82 -9.35
C PRO A 158 13.29 -4.06 -10.85
N PHE A 159 12.40 -4.98 -11.22
CA PHE A 159 12.07 -5.22 -12.64
C PHE A 159 11.22 -4.09 -13.25
N MET A 160 10.33 -3.46 -12.47
CA MET A 160 9.56 -2.31 -12.93
C MET A 160 10.46 -1.09 -13.13
N LYS A 161 11.50 -0.92 -12.30
CA LYS A 161 12.53 0.13 -12.49
C LYS A 161 13.19 0.04 -13.86
N GLN A 162 13.49 -1.17 -14.35
CA GLN A 162 14.07 -1.38 -15.68
C GLN A 162 13.10 -1.00 -16.82
N LEU A 163 11.79 -1.05 -16.55
CA LEU A 163 10.73 -0.70 -17.50
C LEU A 163 10.32 0.78 -17.43
N GLN A 164 10.75 1.53 -16.40
CA GLN A 164 10.29 2.89 -16.09
C GLN A 164 10.54 3.90 -17.22
N GLN A 165 11.53 3.68 -18.07
CA GLN A 165 11.76 4.53 -19.25
C GLN A 165 10.60 4.52 -20.28
N ASP A 166 9.61 3.63 -20.14
CA ASP A 166 8.45 3.57 -21.02
C ASP A 166 7.17 4.18 -20.37
N PHE A 167 7.24 4.69 -19.12
CA PHE A 167 6.09 5.30 -18.43
C PHE A 167 6.48 6.35 -17.36
N PRO A 168 5.67 7.41 -17.15
CA PRO A 168 5.97 8.44 -16.15
C PRO A 168 5.80 7.89 -14.73
N LEU A 169 6.61 8.39 -13.78
CA LEU A 169 6.45 8.09 -12.35
C LEU A 169 5.13 8.65 -11.80
N ARG A 170 4.78 9.87 -12.22
CA ARG A 170 3.56 10.57 -11.83
C ARG A 170 2.83 11.10 -13.07
N PRO A 171 1.86 10.34 -13.63
CA PRO A 171 1.01 10.78 -14.72
C PRO A 171 0.39 12.17 -14.47
N LYS A 172 0.46 13.08 -15.45
CA LYS A 172 -0.09 14.44 -15.35
C LYS A 172 -1.57 14.47 -15.00
N LEU A 173 -2.34 13.49 -15.49
CA LEU A 173 -3.77 13.37 -15.20
C LEU A 173 -4.08 13.30 -13.70
N MET A 174 -3.19 12.69 -12.92
CA MET A 174 -3.37 12.47 -11.48
C MET A 174 -2.93 13.68 -10.63
N GLY A 175 -2.52 14.77 -11.28
CA GLY A 175 -2.22 16.04 -10.62
C GLY A 175 -1.13 15.92 -9.57
N HIS A 176 -1.47 16.24 -8.32
CA HIS A 176 -0.54 16.26 -7.19
C HIS A 176 -0.75 15.08 -6.22
N LEU A 177 -1.50 14.06 -6.64
CA LEU A 177 -1.56 12.80 -5.89
C LEU A 177 -0.18 12.13 -5.88
N ILE A 178 0.21 11.59 -4.73
CA ILE A 178 1.50 10.95 -4.52
C ILE A 178 1.40 9.46 -4.85
N PRO A 179 2.13 8.95 -5.86
CA PRO A 179 2.22 7.52 -6.13
C PRO A 179 2.76 6.75 -4.93
N GLN A 180 2.07 5.69 -4.55
CA GLN A 180 2.48 4.75 -3.51
C GLN A 180 3.22 3.55 -4.11
N ASN A 181 2.68 2.97 -5.20
CA ASN A 181 3.31 1.82 -5.87
C ASN A 181 2.86 1.72 -7.34
N ILE A 182 3.72 1.19 -8.20
CA ILE A 182 3.46 0.95 -9.61
C ILE A 182 3.69 -0.53 -9.92
N ASN A 183 2.62 -1.23 -10.32
CA ASN A 183 2.62 -2.67 -10.55
C ASN A 183 2.28 -3.04 -12.00
N MET A 184 2.79 -4.17 -12.46
CA MET A 184 2.36 -4.82 -13.71
C MET A 184 1.50 -6.04 -13.42
N TRP A 185 0.38 -6.20 -14.11
CA TRP A 185 -0.47 -7.39 -13.99
C TRP A 185 -0.44 -8.18 -15.30
N MET A 186 0.11 -9.39 -15.28
CA MET A 186 0.26 -10.21 -16.50
C MET A 186 -0.09 -11.68 -16.27
N GLY A 187 -0.85 -12.25 -17.20
CA GLY A 187 -1.17 -13.67 -17.19
C GLY A 187 -1.99 -14.04 -18.42
N ASN A 188 -2.53 -15.25 -18.44
CA ASN A 188 -3.47 -15.69 -19.45
C ASN A 188 -4.62 -16.44 -18.80
N ASN A 189 -5.83 -16.26 -19.35
CA ASN A 189 -6.97 -17.08 -18.99
C ASN A 189 -8.06 -16.95 -20.06
N THR A 190 -8.57 -18.07 -20.54
CA THR A 190 -9.66 -18.11 -21.53
C THR A 190 -11.05 -18.10 -20.90
N HIS A 191 -11.18 -18.61 -19.67
CA HIS A 191 -12.44 -18.77 -18.94
C HIS A 191 -12.70 -17.70 -17.86
N GLY A 192 -11.76 -16.77 -17.67
CA GLY A 192 -11.77 -15.76 -16.62
C GLY A 192 -11.11 -16.27 -15.33
N SER A 193 -10.03 -15.60 -14.90
CA SER A 193 -9.50 -15.79 -13.53
C SER A 193 -9.95 -14.66 -12.63
N SER A 194 -10.44 -15.00 -11.43
CA SER A 194 -10.88 -14.02 -10.42
C SER A 194 -9.79 -13.77 -9.37
N THR A 195 -9.68 -12.52 -8.94
CA THR A 195 -8.87 -12.10 -7.79
C THR A 195 -9.56 -12.34 -6.44
N GLY A 196 -10.84 -12.72 -6.44
CA GLY A 196 -11.69 -12.62 -5.25
C GLY A 196 -12.12 -11.18 -4.94
N LEU A 197 -13.19 -11.05 -4.15
CA LEU A 197 -13.71 -9.75 -3.71
C LEU A 197 -12.85 -9.22 -2.58
N HIS A 198 -12.27 -8.04 -2.76
CA HIS A 198 -11.42 -7.36 -1.79
C HIS A 198 -11.48 -5.85 -2.00
N HIS A 199 -10.74 -5.07 -1.23
CA HIS A 199 -10.49 -3.66 -1.53
C HIS A 199 -9.01 -3.33 -1.33
N ASP A 200 -8.55 -2.29 -2.00
CA ASP A 200 -7.21 -1.73 -1.84
C ASP A 200 -7.27 -0.50 -0.93
N HIS A 201 -6.18 -0.23 -0.19
CA HIS A 201 -6.08 0.95 0.66
C HIS A 201 -5.72 2.24 -0.11
N HIS A 202 -5.61 2.16 -1.44
CA HIS A 202 -5.00 3.18 -2.28
C HIS A 202 -5.91 3.54 -3.44
N ASP A 203 -5.83 4.79 -3.89
CA ASP A 203 -6.45 5.21 -5.13
C ASP A 203 -5.75 4.50 -6.29
N ASN A 204 -6.51 3.95 -7.22
CA ASN A 204 -6.01 3.05 -8.25
C ASN A 204 -6.31 3.62 -9.64
N LEU A 205 -5.26 3.87 -10.43
CA LEU A 205 -5.37 4.06 -11.88
C LEU A 205 -4.91 2.78 -12.58
N TYR A 206 -5.89 2.00 -13.06
CA TYR A 206 -5.67 0.72 -13.72
C TYR A 206 -5.70 0.88 -15.24
N ILE A 207 -4.59 0.64 -15.93
CA ILE A 207 -4.42 0.86 -17.37
C ILE A 207 -4.33 -0.49 -18.10
N LEU A 208 -5.34 -0.85 -18.88
CA LEU A 208 -5.36 -2.12 -19.60
C LEU A 208 -4.72 -1.99 -20.99
N MET A 209 -3.64 -2.73 -21.25
CA MET A 209 -2.93 -2.69 -22.54
C MET A 209 -3.19 -3.94 -23.42
N ARG A 210 -3.51 -5.08 -22.81
CA ARG A 210 -3.86 -6.32 -23.53
C ARG A 210 -4.97 -7.08 -22.84
N GLY A 211 -5.80 -7.75 -23.64
CA GLY A 211 -6.89 -8.60 -23.15
C GLY A 211 -8.09 -7.78 -22.69
N LYS A 212 -8.84 -8.36 -21.76
CA LYS A 212 -10.10 -7.81 -21.25
C LYS A 212 -10.20 -8.05 -19.75
N LYS A 213 -10.75 -7.10 -19.01
CA LYS A 213 -11.02 -7.23 -17.57
C LYS A 213 -12.49 -6.95 -17.29
N ARG A 214 -13.11 -7.74 -16.42
CA ARG A 214 -14.45 -7.46 -15.90
C ARG A 214 -14.36 -7.18 -14.41
N PHE A 215 -14.80 -6.01 -14.00
CA PHE A 215 -14.82 -5.57 -12.63
C PHE A 215 -16.24 -5.66 -12.08
N ARG A 216 -16.35 -6.16 -10.86
CA ARG A 216 -17.52 -6.06 -10.00
C ARG A 216 -17.16 -5.11 -8.86
N LEU A 217 -17.90 -4.01 -8.69
CA LEU A 217 -17.56 -2.94 -7.76
C LEU A 217 -18.67 -2.71 -6.73
N TYR A 218 -18.29 -2.44 -5.48
CA TYR A 218 -19.17 -1.98 -4.40
C TYR A 218 -18.55 -0.78 -3.67
N SER A 219 -19.40 0.14 -3.24
CA SER A 219 -18.99 1.37 -2.57
C SER A 219 -18.46 1.11 -1.15
N PRO A 220 -17.49 1.89 -0.63
CA PRO A 220 -17.11 1.89 0.78
C PRO A 220 -18.29 2.14 1.73
N GLY A 221 -19.35 2.80 1.26
CA GLY A 221 -20.59 2.97 2.03
C GLY A 221 -21.29 1.65 2.40
N ASP A 222 -21.02 0.57 1.66
CA ASP A 222 -21.54 -0.78 1.93
C ASP A 222 -20.54 -1.68 2.70
N ALA A 223 -19.50 -1.10 3.33
CA ALA A 223 -18.43 -1.86 3.99
C ALA A 223 -18.93 -2.89 5.03
N ASP A 224 -20.00 -2.59 5.78
CA ASP A 224 -20.58 -3.50 6.77
C ASP A 224 -21.30 -4.71 6.13
N LYS A 225 -21.55 -4.66 4.82
CA LYS A 225 -22.18 -5.73 4.03
C LYS A 225 -21.18 -6.62 3.31
N MET A 226 -19.88 -6.29 3.36
CA MET A 226 -18.85 -6.97 2.57
C MET A 226 -18.24 -8.19 3.26
N TYR A 227 -18.51 -8.42 4.55
CA TYR A 227 -18.01 -9.59 5.30
C TYR A 227 -16.50 -9.84 5.11
N VAL A 228 -15.71 -8.78 5.23
CA VAL A 228 -14.25 -8.86 5.19
C VAL A 228 -13.70 -9.76 6.30
N ARG A 229 -12.49 -10.28 6.11
CA ARG A 229 -11.82 -11.14 7.09
C ARG A 229 -11.31 -10.37 8.30
N GLY A 230 -10.86 -9.13 8.09
CA GLY A 230 -10.48 -8.23 9.16
C GLY A 230 -11.67 -7.63 9.89
N ARG A 231 -11.43 -7.16 11.11
CA ARG A 231 -12.42 -6.37 11.86
C ARG A 231 -12.27 -4.89 11.49
N ILE A 232 -13.23 -4.35 10.74
CA ILE A 232 -13.28 -2.92 10.43
C ILE A 232 -13.47 -2.15 11.73
N LEU A 233 -12.62 -1.16 11.95
CA LEU A 233 -12.72 -0.21 13.04
C LEU A 233 -13.56 1.00 12.61
N HIS A 234 -13.20 1.61 11.47
CA HIS A 234 -13.76 2.86 10.99
C HIS A 234 -13.60 2.98 9.47
N VAL A 235 -14.50 3.73 8.83
CA VAL A 235 -14.37 4.17 7.43
C VAL A 235 -14.33 5.69 7.41
N HIS A 236 -13.21 6.25 6.96
CA HIS A 236 -12.97 7.69 6.88
C HIS A 236 -13.93 8.38 5.90
N PRO A 237 -14.12 9.71 5.99
CA PRO A 237 -14.96 10.46 5.05
C PRO A 237 -14.59 10.28 3.57
N ASN A 238 -13.31 10.11 3.27
CA ASN A 238 -12.80 9.82 1.92
C ASN A 238 -12.97 8.35 1.48
N GLY A 239 -13.43 7.48 2.38
CA GLY A 239 -13.71 6.07 2.12
C GLY A 239 -12.62 5.11 2.57
N LEU A 240 -11.45 5.59 2.99
CA LEU A 240 -10.38 4.71 3.45
C LEU A 240 -10.83 3.90 4.67
N ILE A 241 -10.71 2.56 4.58
CA ILE A 241 -11.12 1.63 5.63
C ILE A 241 -9.95 1.30 6.55
N ASN A 242 -10.13 1.52 7.85
CA ASN A 242 -9.22 1.11 8.91
C ASN A 242 -9.68 -0.19 9.59
N TYR A 243 -8.69 -1.01 9.94
CA TYR A 243 -8.89 -2.25 10.68
C TYR A 243 -8.32 -2.12 12.09
N VAL A 244 -8.93 -2.83 13.04
CA VAL A 244 -8.43 -2.87 14.42
C VAL A 244 -6.98 -3.35 14.43
N GLY A 245 -6.07 -2.54 15.00
CA GLY A 245 -4.63 -2.84 15.06
C GLY A 245 -3.86 -2.62 13.76
N LYS A 246 -4.49 -1.99 12.77
CA LYS A 246 -3.89 -1.53 11.51
C LYS A 246 -4.49 -0.18 11.13
N GLU A 247 -4.44 0.76 12.07
CA GLU A 247 -4.98 2.10 11.90
C GLU A 247 -4.03 2.96 11.08
N THR A 248 -4.59 3.73 10.15
CA THR A 248 -3.88 4.76 9.40
C THR A 248 -4.61 6.09 9.48
N THR A 249 -3.90 7.17 9.16
CA THR A 249 -4.51 8.49 8.95
C THR A 249 -5.50 8.44 7.79
N PRO A 250 -6.39 9.45 7.61
CA PRO A 250 -7.28 9.51 6.45
C PRO A 250 -6.55 9.44 5.10
N TYR A 251 -5.30 9.90 5.04
CA TYR A 251 -4.43 9.84 3.86
C TYR A 251 -3.49 8.63 3.83
N GLY A 252 -3.73 7.62 4.67
CA GLY A 252 -3.05 6.32 4.60
C GLY A 252 -1.66 6.26 5.22
N ALA A 253 -1.23 7.28 5.98
CA ALA A 253 0.03 7.25 6.70
C ALA A 253 -0.10 6.42 8.00
N ASP A 254 0.98 5.76 8.39
CA ASP A 254 1.10 5.17 9.73
C ASP A 254 1.21 6.30 10.76
N PRO A 255 0.36 6.35 11.81
CA PRO A 255 0.33 7.48 12.73
C PRO A 255 1.64 7.70 13.50
N ALA A 256 2.35 6.62 13.86
CA ALA A 256 3.61 6.73 14.58
C ALA A 256 4.72 7.23 13.64
N ALA A 257 4.79 6.68 12.43
CA ALA A 257 5.74 7.13 11.41
C ALA A 257 5.51 8.60 11.02
N GLU A 258 4.25 9.03 10.92
CA GLU A 258 3.92 10.43 10.68
C GLU A 258 4.34 11.32 11.85
N LYS A 259 3.98 10.98 13.10
CA LYS A 259 4.34 11.77 14.29
C LYS A 259 5.85 12.01 14.33
N LYS A 260 6.64 10.97 14.09
CA LYS A 260 8.10 11.05 14.01
C LYS A 260 8.60 11.92 12.86
N ALA A 261 8.04 11.77 11.67
CA ALA A 261 8.43 12.56 10.52
C ALA A 261 8.09 14.05 10.68
N LEU A 262 6.90 14.38 11.18
CA LEU A 262 6.50 15.77 11.43
C LEU A 262 7.36 16.42 12.51
N ALA A 263 7.71 15.68 13.57
CA ALA A 263 8.63 16.17 14.59
C ALA A 263 10.03 16.47 14.01
N ALA A 264 10.57 15.57 13.16
CA ALA A 264 11.83 15.80 12.47
C ALA A 264 11.79 16.99 11.51
N ILE A 265 10.66 17.20 10.82
CA ILE A 265 10.44 18.35 9.94
C ILE A 265 10.45 19.66 10.74
N GLU A 266 9.71 19.71 11.84
CA GLU A 266 9.66 20.88 12.72
C GLU A 266 11.04 21.22 13.27
N LYS A 267 11.80 20.19 13.67
CA LYS A 267 13.19 20.34 14.12
C LYS A 267 14.07 20.96 13.01
N ASN A 268 14.05 20.39 11.81
CA ASN A 268 14.87 20.90 10.70
C ASN A 268 14.45 22.31 10.27
N GLN A 269 13.18 22.67 10.41
CA GLN A 269 12.72 24.03 10.13
C GLN A 269 13.20 25.01 11.21
N ALA A 270 13.15 24.62 12.48
CA ALA A 270 13.66 25.41 13.58
C ALA A 270 15.19 25.60 13.50
N GLU A 271 15.94 24.57 13.11
CA GLU A 271 17.40 24.68 12.87
C GLU A 271 17.73 25.71 11.77
N ARG A 272 16.93 25.74 10.69
CA ARG A 272 17.11 26.73 9.61
C ARG A 272 16.77 28.14 10.05
N GLU A 273 15.67 28.31 10.79
CA GLU A 273 15.30 29.62 11.34
C GLU A 273 16.35 30.13 12.33
N LEU A 274 16.92 29.24 13.14
CA LEU A 274 18.01 29.59 14.04
C LEU A 274 19.24 30.08 13.27
N ALA A 275 19.65 29.36 12.22
CA ALA A 275 20.78 29.79 11.39
C ALA A 275 20.54 31.17 10.73
N GLU A 276 19.35 31.43 10.21
CA GLU A 276 18.98 32.75 9.66
C GLU A 276 18.99 33.84 10.75
N ALA A 277 18.52 33.53 11.95
CA ALA A 277 18.51 34.47 13.07
C ALA A 277 19.92 34.76 13.62
N GLU A 278 20.82 33.77 13.60
CA GLU A 278 22.24 33.94 13.91
C GLU A 278 22.92 34.88 12.90
N GLU A 279 22.70 34.68 11.60
CA GLU A 279 23.21 35.57 10.54
C GLU A 279 22.72 37.03 10.70
N ASP A 280 21.42 37.21 10.98
CA ASP A 280 20.81 38.53 11.26
C ASP A 280 21.45 39.20 12.49
N ALA A 281 21.74 38.42 13.54
CA ALA A 281 22.34 38.91 14.77
C ALA A 281 23.78 39.34 14.56
N GLU A 282 24.55 38.58 13.76
CA GLU A 282 25.90 38.94 13.33
C GLU A 282 25.92 40.19 12.44
N ALA A 283 24.92 40.34 11.55
CA ALA A 283 24.76 41.52 10.70
C ALA A 283 24.34 42.79 11.47
N GLY A 284 23.93 42.65 12.74
CA GLY A 284 23.50 43.75 13.58
C GLY A 284 22.14 44.32 13.19
N GLU A 285 21.28 43.51 12.56
CA GLU A 285 19.95 43.93 12.12
C GLU A 285 19.06 44.31 13.31
N PRO A 286 18.19 45.35 13.18
CA PRO A 286 17.28 45.73 14.24
C PRO A 286 16.36 44.58 14.66
N GLY A 287 16.34 44.29 15.97
CA GLY A 287 15.52 43.22 16.54
C GLY A 287 16.07 41.81 16.39
N ALA A 288 17.28 41.63 15.84
CA ALA A 288 17.87 40.31 15.62
C ALA A 288 18.06 39.50 16.91
N LYS A 289 18.46 40.13 18.01
CA LYS A 289 18.61 39.44 19.31
C LYS A 289 17.31 38.77 19.79
N SER A 290 16.16 39.44 19.60
CA SER A 290 14.86 38.88 19.98
C SER A 290 14.40 37.79 19.02
N ARG A 291 14.79 37.86 17.74
CA ARG A 291 14.53 36.78 16.77
C ARG A 291 15.37 35.54 17.10
N LEU A 292 16.63 35.73 17.47
CA LEU A 292 17.53 34.66 17.88
C LEU A 292 17.00 33.92 19.12
N GLU A 293 16.66 34.65 20.19
CA GLU A 293 16.08 34.05 21.41
C GLU A 293 14.79 33.25 21.10
N ALA A 294 13.93 33.76 20.22
CA ALA A 294 12.71 33.04 19.81
C ALA A 294 13.00 31.79 18.95
N ALA A 295 14.03 31.84 18.10
CA ALA A 295 14.44 30.70 17.28
C ALA A 295 15.08 29.58 18.12
N GLU A 296 15.88 29.94 19.14
CA GLU A 296 16.44 28.99 20.13
C GLU A 296 15.32 28.27 20.89
N GLU A 297 14.33 29.02 21.42
CA GLU A 297 13.16 28.44 22.13
C GLU A 297 12.35 27.51 21.21
N ARG A 298 12.15 27.91 19.95
CA ARG A 298 11.47 27.06 18.96
C ARG A 298 12.24 25.77 18.71
N LEU A 299 13.56 25.83 18.56
CA LEU A 299 14.40 24.66 18.34
C LEU A 299 14.37 23.71 19.55
N GLU A 300 14.48 24.23 20.76
CA GLU A 300 14.39 23.43 21.99
C GLU A 300 13.05 22.67 22.06
N LYS A 301 11.95 23.37 21.79
CA LYS A 301 10.61 22.76 21.73
C LYS A 301 10.50 21.69 20.64
N ALA A 302 11.10 21.94 19.47
CA ALA A 302 11.10 21.00 18.36
C ALA A 302 11.92 19.74 18.67
N MET A 303 13.09 19.89 19.31
CA MET A 303 13.91 18.77 19.78
C MET A 303 13.16 17.91 20.80
N PHE A 304 12.43 18.54 21.72
CA PHE A 304 11.58 17.81 22.67
C PHE A 304 10.43 17.06 21.98
N GLY A 305 9.86 17.65 20.92
CA GLY A 305 8.89 16.98 20.06
C GLY A 305 9.42 15.69 19.42
N VAL A 306 10.68 15.68 18.97
CA VAL A 306 11.34 14.49 18.42
C VAL A 306 11.50 13.40 19.48
N LEU A 307 11.97 13.76 20.68
CA LEU A 307 12.12 12.80 21.78
C LEU A 307 10.79 12.14 22.16
N ARG A 308 9.70 12.91 22.22
CA ARG A 308 8.35 12.39 22.47
C ARG A 308 7.82 11.51 21.34
N ALA A 309 8.25 11.73 20.11
CA ALA A 309 7.84 10.89 18.98
C ALA A 309 8.59 9.54 18.97
N ASP A 310 9.83 9.51 19.46
CA ASP A 310 10.65 8.29 19.52
C ASP A 310 10.32 7.37 20.70
N ASN A 311 9.93 7.91 21.85
CA ASN A 311 9.67 7.10 23.05
C ASN A 311 8.30 6.40 23.04
N GLY A 312 7.45 6.63 22.03
CA GLY A 312 6.06 6.19 22.08
C GLY A 312 5.30 6.86 23.23
N ASP A 313 3.99 6.68 23.33
CA ASP A 313 3.17 7.32 24.37
C ASP A 313 3.38 6.69 25.78
N GLU A 314 4.62 6.51 26.21
CA GLU A 314 4.98 6.35 27.62
C GLU A 314 5.42 7.73 28.15
N ASP A 315 4.61 8.24 29.08
CA ASP A 315 4.78 9.46 29.88
C ASP A 315 4.21 10.78 29.28
N ASP A 316 2.88 10.85 29.25
CA ASP A 316 2.12 12.09 29.51
C ASP A 316 2.23 12.50 31.00
N GLU A 317 3.44 12.46 31.59
CA GLU A 317 3.69 13.24 32.79
C GLU A 317 4.14 14.64 32.35
N GLU A 318 3.24 15.59 32.62
CA GLU A 318 3.49 17.02 32.60
C GLU A 318 4.66 17.29 33.58
N PHE A 319 5.90 17.16 33.11
CA PHE A 319 7.07 17.58 33.88
C PHE A 319 7.04 19.11 33.97
N GLU A 320 6.53 19.59 35.11
CA GLU A 320 6.65 20.98 35.54
C GLU A 320 8.12 21.41 35.47
N ASP A 321 8.32 22.65 34.99
CA ASP A 321 9.54 23.47 35.02
C ASP A 321 10.52 23.03 36.13
N GLY A 322 11.48 22.19 35.75
CA GLY A 322 12.49 21.64 36.63
C GLY A 322 13.87 21.89 36.05
N VAL A 323 14.35 23.13 36.21
CA VAL A 323 15.74 23.60 36.09
C VAL A 323 16.76 22.46 35.89
N PHE A 324 17.26 22.31 34.66
CA PHE A 324 18.42 21.47 34.37
C PHE A 324 19.65 22.10 35.02
N CYS A 325 20.05 21.59 36.20
CA CYS A 325 21.36 21.85 36.76
C CYS A 325 22.41 21.05 35.97
N PHE A 326 23.19 21.76 35.16
CA PHE A 326 24.49 21.30 34.69
C PHE A 326 25.39 21.07 35.92
N GLU A 327 25.62 19.81 36.31
CA GLU A 327 26.79 19.49 37.13
C GLU A 327 27.95 19.19 36.19
N GLU A 328 28.76 20.22 35.95
CA GLU A 328 30.15 20.06 35.53
C GLU A 328 30.90 19.25 36.59
N SER A 329 31.44 18.10 36.21
CA SER A 329 32.50 17.45 36.97
C SER A 329 33.74 17.33 36.11
N GLU A 330 34.59 18.35 36.18
CA GLU A 330 36.01 18.20 35.90
C GLU A 330 36.69 17.46 37.06
N ALA A 331 37.40 16.38 36.75
CA ALA A 331 38.47 15.86 37.59
C ALA A 331 39.50 15.11 36.72
N GLU A 332 40.63 15.77 36.48
CA GLU A 332 41.84 15.18 35.95
C GLU A 332 42.51 14.22 36.96
N GLY A 333 43.23 13.22 36.44
CA GLY A 333 44.58 12.90 36.94
C GLY A 333 44.86 11.48 37.47
N ASP A 334 45.97 10.92 36.97
CA ASP A 334 46.70 9.68 37.34
C ASP A 334 46.03 8.33 37.02
N GLY A 335 46.68 7.33 36.41
CA GLY A 335 48.09 7.08 36.12
C GLY A 335 48.30 5.55 36.03
N GLU A 336 48.82 5.10 34.90
CA GLU A 336 49.36 3.78 34.50
C GLU A 336 49.25 2.53 35.41
N SER A 337 48.82 1.39 34.83
CA SER A 337 49.71 0.26 34.48
C SER A 337 48.97 -0.92 33.84
N GLU A 338 49.71 -1.59 32.94
CA GLU A 338 49.39 -2.69 32.02
C GLU A 338 48.87 -3.99 32.68
N ILE A 339 48.13 -4.81 31.90
CA ILE A 339 48.53 -6.15 31.40
C ILE A 339 47.30 -6.90 30.84
N ASP A 340 47.42 -7.29 29.56
CA ASP A 340 46.98 -8.49 28.82
C ASP A 340 45.64 -9.18 29.14
N GLU A 341 44.81 -9.47 28.14
CA GLU A 341 45.00 -10.56 27.17
C GLU A 341 43.81 -10.63 26.18
N LEU A 342 44.12 -11.05 24.95
CA LEU A 342 43.23 -11.17 23.79
C LEU A 342 42.24 -12.33 23.90
N ASP A 343 41.10 -12.23 23.20
CA ASP A 343 40.52 -13.36 22.47
C ASP A 343 39.61 -12.88 21.33
N GLU A 344 40.20 -12.80 20.13
CA GLU A 344 39.51 -13.04 18.86
C GLU A 344 39.35 -14.55 18.71
N ILE A 345 38.15 -15.05 18.41
CA ILE A 345 38.01 -16.39 17.81
C ILE A 345 37.36 -16.27 16.44
N ALA A 346 38.20 -16.63 15.49
CA ALA A 346 38.03 -16.61 14.06
C ALA A 346 37.05 -17.66 13.52
N LEU A 347 36.61 -17.33 12.31
CA LEU A 347 36.06 -18.18 11.27
C LEU A 347 36.86 -19.48 11.09
N ASP A 348 36.16 -20.60 10.89
CA ASP A 348 36.74 -21.78 10.23
C ASP A 348 35.87 -22.18 9.02
N PRO A 349 36.43 -22.15 7.79
CA PRO A 349 35.81 -22.62 6.57
C PRO A 349 36.33 -24.03 6.21
N ASP A 350 35.45 -25.02 6.14
CA ASP A 350 35.44 -26.09 5.12
C ASP A 350 34.67 -27.32 5.62
N GLU A 351 33.54 -27.62 4.97
CA GLU A 351 33.24 -29.01 4.62
C GLU A 351 32.25 -29.04 3.45
N LYS A 352 32.81 -29.13 2.23
CA LYS A 352 32.06 -29.59 1.06
C LYS A 352 32.07 -31.12 1.05
N THR A 353 30.89 -31.74 1.10
CA THR A 353 30.64 -32.92 0.25
C THR A 353 29.15 -33.10 -0.03
N GLU A 354 28.88 -33.25 -1.32
CA GLU A 354 27.57 -33.35 -1.96
C GLU A 354 26.75 -34.54 -1.47
N LYS A 355 25.44 -34.34 -1.29
CA LYS A 355 24.42 -35.34 -1.66
C LYS A 355 23.16 -34.65 -2.18
N ASN A 356 22.99 -34.75 -3.48
CA ASN A 356 21.72 -34.62 -4.18
C ASN A 356 20.62 -35.46 -3.50
N MET A 357 19.60 -34.81 -2.95
CA MET A 357 18.23 -35.34 -2.95
C MET A 357 17.26 -34.17 -3.14
N THR A 358 16.64 -34.16 -4.31
CA THR A 358 15.45 -33.43 -4.70
C THR A 358 14.32 -33.64 -3.67
N ALA A 359 14.21 -32.75 -2.69
CA ALA A 359 13.01 -32.65 -1.88
C ALA A 359 11.94 -31.89 -2.68
N LYS A 360 11.09 -32.63 -3.39
CA LYS A 360 9.74 -32.16 -3.72
C LYS A 360 9.11 -31.72 -2.39
N ARG A 361 9.00 -30.41 -2.15
CA ARG A 361 8.14 -29.91 -1.08
C ARG A 361 6.71 -30.29 -1.47
N ASP A 362 6.10 -31.19 -0.72
CA ASP A 362 4.69 -31.53 -0.89
C ASP A 362 3.87 -30.26 -0.69
N ILE A 363 3.20 -29.87 -1.76
CA ILE A 363 2.50 -28.58 -1.89
C ILE A 363 1.26 -28.56 -0.97
N ASP A 364 0.83 -29.69 -0.42
CA ASP A 364 -0.49 -29.89 0.23
C ASP A 364 -0.67 -29.37 1.66
N GLN A 365 0.31 -28.69 2.27
CA GLN A 365 0.20 -28.19 3.66
C GLN A 365 0.51 -26.70 3.87
N ILE A 366 0.40 -25.85 2.84
CA ILE A 366 0.52 -24.40 3.04
C ILE A 366 -0.82 -23.86 3.54
N GLU A 367 -0.90 -23.43 4.80
CA GLU A 367 -2.01 -22.65 5.35
C GLU A 367 -2.08 -21.30 4.61
N ILE A 368 -3.12 -21.11 3.79
CA ILE A 368 -3.32 -19.87 3.03
C ILE A 368 -3.91 -18.81 3.98
N ALA A 369 -3.07 -17.87 4.41
CA ALA A 369 -3.51 -16.68 5.14
C ALA A 369 -3.98 -15.61 4.14
N TYR A 370 -5.27 -15.27 4.17
CA TYR A 370 -5.84 -14.21 3.34
C TYR A 370 -5.67 -12.83 4.01
N PRO A 371 -5.41 -11.75 3.25
CA PRO A 371 -5.36 -10.41 3.81
C PRO A 371 -6.70 -9.97 4.44
N VAL A 372 -6.61 -9.03 5.38
CA VAL A 372 -7.77 -8.52 6.15
C VAL A 372 -8.83 -7.85 5.27
N SER A 373 -8.44 -7.29 4.12
CA SER A 373 -9.31 -6.60 3.18
C SER A 373 -10.13 -7.53 2.28
N PHE A 374 -9.81 -8.83 2.26
CA PHE A 374 -10.55 -9.80 1.44
C PHE A 374 -11.88 -10.16 2.09
N SER A 375 -12.92 -10.24 1.25
CA SER A 375 -14.23 -10.72 1.61
C SER A 375 -14.24 -12.24 1.80
N GLN A 376 -15.07 -12.71 2.72
CA GLN A 376 -15.42 -14.12 2.86
C GLN A 376 -16.48 -14.57 1.85
N VAL A 377 -17.12 -13.63 1.15
CA VAL A 377 -18.18 -13.91 0.18
C VAL A 377 -17.59 -14.44 -1.12
N ASP A 378 -17.98 -15.66 -1.48
CA ASP A 378 -17.67 -16.21 -2.80
C ASP A 378 -18.73 -15.83 -3.84
N THR A 379 -18.45 -14.77 -4.58
CA THR A 379 -19.30 -14.20 -5.62
C THR A 379 -19.58 -15.14 -6.81
N PHE A 380 -18.80 -16.20 -7.02
CA PHE A 380 -19.13 -17.20 -8.06
C PHE A 380 -20.46 -17.92 -7.76
N ARG A 381 -20.81 -18.06 -6.48
CA ARG A 381 -22.08 -18.65 -6.03
C ARG A 381 -23.30 -17.83 -6.44
N LEU A 382 -23.12 -16.58 -6.87
CA LEU A 382 -24.18 -15.74 -7.44
C LEU A 382 -24.62 -16.19 -8.85
N ARG A 383 -23.85 -17.07 -9.52
CA ARG A 383 -24.17 -17.53 -10.88
C ARG A 383 -25.19 -18.67 -10.94
N GLY A 384 -25.51 -19.31 -9.81
CA GLY A 384 -26.43 -20.44 -9.76
C GLY A 384 -27.51 -20.28 -8.70
N GLU A 385 -28.77 -20.52 -9.04
CA GLU A 385 -29.94 -20.26 -8.18
C GLU A 385 -29.84 -20.94 -6.80
N HIS A 386 -29.46 -22.22 -6.76
CA HIS A 386 -29.33 -22.97 -5.50
C HIS A 386 -28.18 -22.44 -4.62
N ALA A 387 -27.05 -22.09 -5.25
CA ALA A 387 -25.87 -21.56 -4.55
C ALA A 387 -26.12 -20.14 -4.02
N GLN A 388 -26.94 -19.36 -4.71
CA GLN A 388 -27.35 -18.01 -4.33
C GLN A 388 -28.22 -18.02 -3.07
N HIS A 389 -29.19 -18.93 -2.96
CA HIS A 389 -30.01 -19.05 -1.75
C HIS A 389 -29.15 -19.38 -0.51
N LYS A 390 -28.18 -20.30 -0.67
CA LYS A 390 -27.23 -20.62 0.41
C LYS A 390 -26.36 -19.42 0.78
N LEU A 391 -25.87 -18.67 -0.22
CA LEU A 391 -25.08 -17.46 0.01
C LEU A 391 -25.88 -16.40 0.76
N GLN A 392 -27.15 -16.20 0.39
CA GLN A 392 -28.04 -15.27 1.07
C GLN A 392 -28.29 -15.65 2.54
N SER A 393 -28.34 -16.94 2.85
CA SER A 393 -28.47 -17.41 4.24
C SER A 393 -27.20 -17.19 5.08
N GLU A 394 -26.02 -17.30 4.47
CA GLU A 394 -24.73 -17.13 5.15
C GLU A 394 -24.32 -15.65 5.27
N PHE A 395 -24.64 -14.85 4.27
CA PHE A 395 -24.24 -13.44 4.14
C PHE A 395 -25.46 -12.54 3.85
N PRO A 396 -26.43 -12.44 4.77
CA PRO A 396 -27.73 -11.80 4.53
C PRO A 396 -27.65 -10.32 4.15
N LYS A 397 -26.65 -9.59 4.65
CA LYS A 397 -26.47 -8.16 4.32
C LYS A 397 -25.88 -7.95 2.92
N PHE A 398 -25.13 -8.93 2.39
CA PHE A 398 -24.41 -8.78 1.13
C PHE A 398 -25.37 -8.57 -0.04
N CYS A 399 -26.52 -9.25 -0.04
CA CYS A 399 -27.56 -9.09 -1.06
C CYS A 399 -28.23 -7.70 -1.04
N GLN A 400 -27.96 -6.87 -0.03
CA GLN A 400 -28.47 -5.50 0.09
C GLN A 400 -27.44 -4.46 -0.39
N ALA A 401 -26.21 -4.89 -0.72
CA ALA A 401 -25.20 -4.04 -1.30
C ALA A 401 -25.49 -3.85 -2.79
N LYS A 402 -25.33 -2.62 -3.29
CA LYS A 402 -25.55 -2.33 -4.70
C LYS A 402 -24.28 -2.63 -5.47
N VAL A 403 -24.40 -3.27 -6.63
CA VAL A 403 -23.23 -3.61 -7.45
C VAL A 403 -23.16 -2.75 -8.71
N ALA A 404 -21.95 -2.37 -9.11
CA ALA A 404 -21.67 -1.92 -10.48
C ALA A 404 -20.82 -2.98 -11.18
N ILE A 405 -21.13 -3.26 -12.44
CA ILE A 405 -20.36 -4.20 -13.26
C ILE A 405 -19.88 -3.45 -14.48
N CYS A 406 -18.56 -3.42 -14.66
CA CYS A 406 -17.97 -2.82 -15.84
C CYS A 406 -16.94 -3.74 -16.48
N VAL A 407 -16.73 -3.53 -17.77
CA VAL A 407 -15.75 -4.26 -18.57
C VAL A 407 -14.80 -3.24 -19.14
N LEU A 408 -13.51 -3.50 -18.96
CA LEU A 408 -12.41 -2.77 -19.59
C LEU A 408 -11.90 -3.57 -20.77
N GLU A 409 -11.79 -2.90 -21.90
CA GLU A 409 -11.08 -3.38 -23.09
C GLU A 409 -9.66 -2.76 -23.16
N ALA A 410 -8.77 -3.37 -23.93
CA ALA A 410 -7.43 -2.81 -24.14
C ALA A 410 -7.51 -1.39 -24.72
N GLY A 411 -6.79 -0.45 -24.10
CA GLY A 411 -6.91 0.99 -24.39
C GLY A 411 -7.89 1.73 -23.48
N GLU A 412 -8.43 1.08 -22.45
CA GLU A 412 -9.22 1.73 -21.41
C GLU A 412 -8.50 1.70 -20.07
N MET A 413 -8.82 2.70 -19.24
CA MET A 413 -8.30 2.85 -17.89
C MET A 413 -9.45 2.96 -16.89
N LEU A 414 -9.30 2.43 -15.69
CA LEU A 414 -10.25 2.58 -14.59
C LEU A 414 -9.57 3.38 -13.48
N TYR A 415 -10.14 4.54 -13.15
CA TYR A 415 -9.87 5.15 -11.87
C TYR A 415 -10.82 4.57 -10.83
N LEU A 416 -10.26 4.04 -9.76
CA LEU A 416 -10.98 3.44 -8.64
C LEU A 416 -10.46 4.06 -7.33
N PRO A 417 -11.28 4.84 -6.62
CA PRO A 417 -10.86 5.42 -5.34
C PRO A 417 -10.56 4.35 -4.29
N ALA A 418 -9.71 4.69 -3.32
CA ALA A 418 -9.36 3.79 -2.21
C ALA A 418 -10.59 3.18 -1.54
N SER A 419 -10.42 1.92 -1.16
CA SER A 419 -11.38 1.09 -0.43
C SER A 419 -12.71 0.79 -1.15
N TRP A 420 -12.83 1.12 -2.44
CA TRP A 420 -13.86 0.52 -3.26
C TRP A 420 -13.62 -0.98 -3.38
N PHE A 421 -14.62 -1.75 -2.95
CA PHE A 421 -14.56 -3.20 -3.03
C PHE A 421 -14.69 -3.64 -4.46
N HIS A 422 -13.80 -4.52 -4.90
CA HIS A 422 -13.77 -4.99 -6.25
C HIS A 422 -13.39 -6.47 -6.36
N GLU A 423 -13.94 -7.11 -7.38
CA GLU A 423 -13.49 -8.41 -7.89
C GLU A 423 -13.17 -8.25 -9.37
N VAL A 424 -12.00 -8.72 -9.79
CA VAL A 424 -11.54 -8.59 -11.18
C VAL A 424 -11.46 -9.96 -11.83
N GLU A 425 -12.18 -10.13 -12.93
CA GLU A 425 -12.04 -11.27 -13.83
C GLU A 425 -11.16 -10.91 -15.02
N SER A 426 -10.18 -11.76 -15.29
CA SER A 426 -9.11 -11.51 -16.24
C SER A 426 -9.21 -12.43 -17.45
N PHE A 427 -9.17 -11.87 -18.67
CA PHE A 427 -9.27 -12.61 -19.93
C PHE A 427 -8.10 -12.27 -20.86
N GLY A 428 -7.48 -13.28 -21.44
CA GLY A 428 -6.38 -13.13 -22.40
C GLY A 428 -6.79 -12.41 -23.69
N SER A 429 -5.81 -11.83 -24.38
CA SER A 429 -5.97 -11.21 -25.69
C SER A 429 -6.28 -12.25 -26.78
N ALA A 430 -7.07 -11.84 -27.77
CA ALA A 430 -7.32 -12.63 -28.98
C ALA A 430 -6.03 -12.94 -29.78
N GLN A 431 -4.94 -12.20 -29.56
CA GLN A 431 -3.63 -12.43 -30.18
C GLN A 431 -2.82 -13.56 -29.52
N GLY A 432 -3.33 -14.16 -28.43
CA GLY A 432 -2.64 -15.24 -27.72
C GLY A 432 -1.45 -14.78 -26.86
N ASN A 433 -1.27 -13.47 -26.66
CA ASN A 433 -0.20 -12.90 -25.84
C ASN A 433 -0.64 -12.52 -24.41
N GLY A 434 -1.68 -13.19 -23.91
CA GLY A 434 -2.24 -12.99 -22.56
C GLY A 434 -2.92 -11.64 -22.37
N HIS A 435 -3.11 -11.25 -21.11
CA HIS A 435 -3.50 -9.91 -20.72
C HIS A 435 -2.33 -9.20 -20.03
N LEU A 436 -2.28 -7.88 -20.15
CA LEU A 436 -1.28 -7.02 -19.53
C LEU A 436 -1.94 -5.73 -19.10
N ALA A 437 -1.73 -5.33 -17.86
CA ALA A 437 -2.11 -4.03 -17.36
C ALA A 437 -0.97 -3.39 -16.57
N LEU A 438 -0.89 -2.06 -16.61
CA LEU A 438 -0.07 -1.24 -15.74
C LEU A 438 -1.00 -0.60 -14.71
N ASN A 439 -0.60 -0.55 -13.45
CA ASN A 439 -1.42 -0.04 -12.38
C ASN A 439 -0.60 0.91 -11.52
N TYR A 440 -1.17 2.08 -11.26
CA TYR A 440 -0.65 3.05 -10.32
C TYR A 440 -1.54 3.07 -9.08
N TRP A 441 -0.95 2.84 -7.93
CA TRP A 441 -1.57 3.12 -6.64
C TRP A 441 -1.09 4.47 -6.12
N TYR A 442 -2.00 5.24 -5.54
CA TYR A 442 -1.75 6.56 -4.96
C TYR A 442 -2.20 6.59 -3.50
N GLN A 443 -1.48 7.37 -2.71
CA GLN A 443 -1.93 7.70 -1.35
C GLN A 443 -3.30 8.38 -1.44
N PRO A 444 -4.32 7.93 -0.69
CA PRO A 444 -5.66 8.47 -0.78
C PRO A 444 -5.67 9.93 -0.32
N PRO A 445 -6.25 10.87 -1.09
CA PRO A 445 -6.39 12.24 -0.63
C PRO A 445 -7.47 12.34 0.44
N ASP A 446 -7.30 13.25 1.38
CA ASP A 446 -8.30 13.56 2.42
C ASP A 446 -8.87 14.98 2.28
N GLN A 447 -8.22 15.85 1.50
CA GLN A 447 -8.75 17.16 1.11
C GLN A 447 -9.56 17.06 -0.18
N LEU A 448 -10.87 16.83 -0.04
CA LEU A 448 -11.77 16.51 -1.15
C LEU A 448 -12.55 17.71 -1.71
N LEU A 449 -11.92 18.88 -1.80
CA LEU A 449 -12.49 20.06 -2.44
C LEU A 449 -11.66 20.47 -3.67
N PRO A 450 -12.28 20.97 -4.75
CA PRO A 450 -11.56 21.34 -5.97
C PRO A 450 -10.41 22.34 -5.75
N GLU A 451 -10.56 23.27 -4.80
CA GLU A 451 -9.52 24.23 -4.40
C GLU A 451 -8.24 23.57 -3.84
N HIS A 452 -8.33 22.33 -3.37
CA HIS A 452 -7.22 21.56 -2.83
C HIS A 452 -6.52 20.70 -3.89
N PHE A 453 -6.76 20.93 -5.19
CA PHE A 453 -6.06 20.24 -6.27
C PHE A 453 -4.53 20.25 -6.11
N ALA A 454 -3.96 21.39 -5.69
CA ALA A 454 -2.52 21.53 -5.49
C ALA A 454 -2.03 20.97 -4.14
N VAL A 455 -2.93 20.77 -3.17
CA VAL A 455 -2.61 20.31 -1.81
C VAL A 455 -3.64 19.27 -1.36
N PRO A 456 -3.68 18.08 -2.01
CA PRO A 456 -4.76 17.13 -1.81
C PRO A 456 -4.69 16.36 -0.47
N TYR A 457 -3.65 16.62 0.33
CA TYR A 457 -3.40 16.01 1.64
C TYR A 457 -3.42 17.09 2.73
N SER A 458 -4.02 16.81 3.89
CA SER A 458 -4.03 17.74 5.03
C SER A 458 -2.69 17.85 5.75
N SER A 459 -1.84 16.83 5.59
CA SER A 459 -0.49 16.77 6.12
C SER A 459 0.55 16.87 4.98
N PRO A 460 1.68 17.57 5.19
CA PRO A 460 2.76 17.64 4.20
C PRO A 460 3.58 16.35 4.13
N PHE A 461 3.31 15.36 5.01
CA PHE A 461 4.09 14.12 5.14
C PHE A 461 4.41 13.45 3.80
N TRP A 462 3.39 13.16 2.99
CA TRP A 462 3.59 12.49 1.70
C TRP A 462 4.27 13.36 0.66
N GLN A 463 4.03 14.67 0.68
CA GLN A 463 4.68 15.59 -0.24
C GLN A 463 6.18 15.66 0.04
N ILE A 464 6.56 15.81 1.31
CA ILE A 464 7.96 15.88 1.73
C ILE A 464 8.65 14.53 1.48
N ASP A 465 7.99 13.40 1.78
CA ASP A 465 8.52 12.06 1.48
C ASP A 465 8.80 11.92 -0.02
N TRP A 466 7.87 12.34 -0.87
CA TRP A 466 8.05 12.31 -2.33
C TRP A 466 9.20 13.22 -2.80
N GLU A 467 9.27 14.44 -2.29
CA GLU A 467 10.33 15.40 -2.64
C GLU A 467 11.71 14.91 -2.20
N HIS A 468 11.84 14.35 -1.00
CA HIS A 468 13.11 13.81 -0.51
C HIS A 468 13.63 12.67 -1.41
N ARG A 469 12.74 11.80 -1.90
CA ARG A 469 13.11 10.66 -2.75
C ARG A 469 13.37 11.03 -4.20
N PHE A 470 12.62 11.98 -4.76
CA PHE A 470 12.57 12.19 -6.21
C PHE A 470 12.92 13.61 -6.67
N ALA A 471 12.92 14.64 -5.81
CA ALA A 471 13.30 16.00 -6.19
C ALA A 471 14.83 16.18 -6.30
N SER A 472 15.61 15.33 -5.63
CA SER A 472 17.08 15.33 -5.65
C SER A 472 17.68 14.94 -7.01
N ASN A 473 16.91 14.33 -7.91
CA ASN A 473 17.39 13.90 -9.24
C ASN A 473 17.17 14.95 -10.36
N GLY A 474 16.78 16.17 -10.00
CA GLY A 474 16.55 17.28 -10.94
C GLY A 474 17.68 18.32 -11.03
N LYS A 475 18.79 18.13 -10.31
CA LYS A 475 19.97 19.00 -10.38
C LYS A 475 21.25 18.15 -10.32
N GLU A 476 21.72 17.74 -11.50
CA GLU A 476 23.15 17.71 -11.84
C GLU A 476 23.32 17.77 -13.36
#